data_AF-A0A176RTJ8-F1
#
_entry.id   AF-A0A176RTJ8-F1
#
_cell.length_a   1.000
_cell.length_b   1.000
_cell.length_c   1.000
_cell.angle_alpha   90.00
_cell.angle_beta   90.00
_cell.angle_gamma   90.00
#
_symmetry.space_group_name_H-M   'P 1'
#
loop_
_entity.id
_entity.type
_entity.pdbx_description
1 polymer ?
#
loop_
_entity_poly.entity_id
_entity_poly.type
_entity_poly.pdbx_seq_one_letter_code
_entity_poly.pdbx_strand_id
1 'polypeptide(L)'
;MALLALLDQSTPCPAARIPHRNAFEKIGYHFKRGQLTHALMDFFVYRRYRWIKRRIIPQDHRIKCVMDAHQAAVMNYIPQVYPGKITLFRSSEFNRMEKENFWARRWSEFATGGFDCHVIEGNHLEIFREPRIQELAKQLKLCLDEAQQTTQS
;
A
#
# COMPACT_ATOMS: atom_id res chain seq x y z
N MET A 1 -4.09 -23.29 11.90
CA MET A 1 -4.50 -22.30 10.86
C MET A 1 -3.27 -21.48 10.46
N ALA A 2 -3.08 -21.16 9.18
CA ALA A 2 -1.93 -20.35 8.75
C ALA A 2 -2.24 -18.84 8.83
N LEU A 3 -1.30 -18.05 9.35
CA LEU A 3 -1.37 -16.58 9.44
C LEU A 3 -0.57 -15.95 8.29
N LEU A 4 -1.16 -14.96 7.60
CA LEU A 4 -0.44 -14.11 6.65
C LEU A 4 -0.33 -12.70 7.22
N ALA A 5 0.90 -12.26 7.49
CA ALA A 5 1.20 -10.91 7.95
C ALA A 5 1.60 -10.00 6.78
N LEU A 6 0.96 -8.84 6.66
CA LEU A 6 1.23 -7.85 5.63
C LEU A 6 1.74 -6.56 6.29
N LEU A 7 2.82 -6.02 5.74
CA LEU A 7 3.51 -4.86 6.30
C LEU A 7 3.38 -3.66 5.37
N ASP A 8 2.48 -2.75 5.75
CA ASP A 8 2.21 -1.47 5.11
C ASP A 8 1.99 -1.59 3.60
N GLN A 9 1.31 -2.67 3.22
CA GLN A 9 0.98 -3.01 1.84
C GLN A 9 -0.36 -2.38 1.46
N SER A 10 -0.38 -1.71 0.30
CA SER A 10 -1.63 -1.44 -0.41
C SER A 10 -2.30 -2.76 -0.80
N THR A 11 -3.63 -2.80 -0.87
CA THR A 11 -4.30 -3.99 -1.40
C THR A 11 -3.84 -4.30 -2.81
N PRO A 12 -3.68 -5.59 -3.16
CA PRO A 12 -3.53 -6.02 -4.51
C PRO A 12 -4.89 -5.83 -5.16
N CYS A 13 -5.13 -4.61 -5.63
CA CYS A 13 -6.20 -4.37 -6.55
C CYS A 13 -5.84 -5.19 -7.78
N PRO A 14 -6.66 -6.19 -8.22
CA PRO A 14 -6.53 -6.67 -9.59
C PRO A 14 -6.73 -5.41 -10.39
N ALA A 15 -5.65 -4.91 -11.01
CA ALA A 15 -5.65 -3.59 -11.58
C ALA A 15 -6.91 -3.53 -12.44
N ALA A 16 -7.93 -2.80 -11.97
CA ALA A 16 -9.07 -2.45 -12.79
C ALA A 16 -8.43 -1.48 -13.76
N ARG A 17 -7.82 -2.07 -14.79
CA ARG A 17 -6.87 -1.56 -15.76
C ARG A 17 -6.91 -0.06 -15.65
N ILE A 18 -6.15 0.53 -14.71
CA ILE A 18 -6.25 1.97 -14.49
C ILE A 18 -5.73 2.46 -15.81
N PRO A 19 -6.58 2.98 -16.72
CA PRO A 19 -6.12 3.37 -18.02
C PRO A 19 -5.02 4.36 -17.68
N HIS A 20 -3.83 4.18 -18.24
CA HIS A 20 -2.80 5.18 -18.12
C HIS A 20 -3.48 6.51 -18.41
N ARG A 21 -3.74 7.31 -17.36
CA ARG A 21 -4.41 8.59 -17.50
C ARG A 21 -3.36 9.45 -18.16
N ASN A 22 -3.36 9.40 -19.48
CA ASN A 22 -2.56 10.30 -20.30
C ASN A 22 -2.87 11.71 -19.82
N ALA A 23 -1.85 12.57 -19.75
CA ALA A 23 -2.01 13.92 -19.22
C ALA A 23 -3.23 14.65 -19.84
N PHE A 24 -3.53 14.36 -21.12
CA PHE A 24 -4.70 14.83 -21.86
C PHE A 24 -6.06 14.41 -21.28
N GLU A 25 -6.24 13.16 -20.87
CA GLU A 25 -7.51 12.71 -20.27
C GLU A 25 -7.72 13.33 -18.90
N LYS A 26 -6.64 13.52 -18.14
CA LYS A 26 -6.69 14.16 -16.82
C LYS A 26 -7.02 15.66 -16.96
N ILE A 27 -6.43 16.35 -17.93
CA ILE A 27 -6.77 17.74 -18.27
C ILE A 27 -8.25 17.84 -18.68
N GLY A 28 -8.73 16.96 -19.56
CA GLY A 28 -10.13 16.91 -19.97
C GLY A 28 -11.10 16.65 -18.80
N TYR A 29 -10.73 15.79 -17.86
CA TYR A 29 -11.48 15.52 -16.63
C TYR A 29 -11.65 16.77 -15.76
N HIS A 30 -10.59 17.56 -15.56
CA HIS A 30 -10.68 18.80 -14.77
C HIS A 30 -11.38 19.94 -15.52
N PHE A 31 -11.27 19.99 -16.86
CA PHE A 31 -11.96 20.97 -17.70
C PHE A 31 -13.48 20.76 -17.66
N LYS A 32 -13.96 19.51 -17.75
CA LYS A 32 -15.39 19.17 -17.70
C LYS A 32 -16.08 19.46 -16.36
N ARG A 33 -15.32 19.64 -15.28
CA ARG A 33 -15.83 19.94 -13.92
C ARG A 33 -15.58 21.37 -13.46
N GLY A 34 -15.02 22.25 -14.29
CA GLY A 34 -14.70 23.64 -13.91
C GLY A 34 -13.58 23.76 -12.86
N GLN A 35 -12.73 22.74 -12.72
CA GLN A 35 -11.69 22.63 -11.69
C GLN A 35 -10.28 22.91 -12.24
N LEU A 36 -10.13 23.96 -13.05
CA LEU A 36 -8.85 24.32 -13.70
C LEU A 36 -7.72 24.63 -12.71
N THR A 37 -8.06 25.22 -11.56
CA THR A 37 -7.11 25.50 -10.47
C THR A 37 -6.52 24.21 -9.88
N HIS A 38 -7.34 23.16 -9.73
CA HIS A 38 -6.88 21.83 -9.32
C HIS A 38 -5.99 21.16 -10.38
N ALA A 39 -6.28 21.33 -11.68
CA ALA A 39 -5.44 20.79 -12.74
C ALA A 39 -4.04 21.42 -12.74
N LEU A 40 -3.96 22.74 -12.55
CA LEU A 40 -2.70 23.46 -12.40
C LEU A 40 -1.97 23.04 -11.12
N MET A 41 -2.67 22.97 -9.98
CA MET A 41 -2.11 22.49 -8.71
C MET A 41 -1.54 21.07 -8.87
N ASP A 42 -2.31 20.15 -9.46
CA ASP A 42 -1.89 18.78 -9.77
C ASP A 42 -0.66 18.76 -10.69
N PHE A 43 -0.62 19.63 -11.71
CA PHE A 43 0.53 19.72 -12.61
C PHE A 43 1.79 20.17 -11.88
N PHE A 44 1.71 21.21 -11.05
CA PHE A 44 2.84 21.72 -10.28
C PHE A 44 3.28 20.74 -9.18
N VAL A 45 2.33 20.14 -8.46
CA VAL A 45 2.58 19.10 -7.45
C VAL A 45 3.19 17.87 -8.09
N TYR A 46 2.67 17.41 -9.22
CA TYR A 46 3.19 16.25 -9.94
C TYR A 46 4.57 16.51 -10.55
N ARG A 47 4.83 17.72 -11.09
CA ARG A 47 6.17 18.14 -11.52
C ARG A 47 7.15 18.19 -10.36
N ARG A 48 6.76 18.80 -9.24
CA ARG A 48 7.57 18.87 -8.01
C ARG A 48 7.88 17.47 -7.48
N TYR A 49 6.86 16.63 -7.38
CA TYR A 49 6.96 15.23 -6.99
C TYR A 49 7.90 14.45 -7.91
N ARG A 50 7.77 14.58 -9.24
CA ARG A 50 8.66 13.92 -10.20
C ARG A 50 10.11 14.43 -10.11
N TRP A 51 10.29 15.72 -9.82
CA TRP A 51 11.61 16.32 -9.62
C TRP A 51 12.29 15.83 -8.33
N ILE A 52 11.54 15.76 -7.22
CA ILE A 52 11.99 15.20 -5.94
C ILE A 52 12.28 13.70 -6.08
N LYS A 53 11.35 12.93 -6.68
CA LYS A 53 11.56 11.50 -6.93
C LYS A 53 12.80 11.22 -7.77
N ARG A 54 13.12 12.04 -8.78
CA ARG A 54 14.34 11.89 -9.58
C ARG A 54 15.63 12.04 -8.76
N ARG A 55 15.59 12.75 -7.63
CA ARG A 55 16.74 12.89 -6.72
C ARG A 55 16.84 11.76 -5.69
N ILE A 56 15.74 11.08 -5.41
CA ILE A 56 15.65 10.03 -4.37
C ILE A 56 15.73 8.63 -4.99
N ILE A 57 15.21 8.43 -6.21
CA ILE A 57 15.27 7.14 -6.90
C ILE A 57 16.71 6.88 -7.32
N PRO A 58 17.30 5.73 -6.93
CA PRO A 58 18.65 5.39 -7.32
C PRO A 58 18.78 5.39 -8.84
N GLN A 59 19.77 6.12 -9.35
CA GLN A 59 20.09 6.17 -10.78
C GLN A 59 20.78 4.88 -11.24
N ASP A 60 21.11 3.98 -10.31
CA ASP A 60 21.63 2.65 -10.60
C ASP A 60 20.59 1.86 -11.40
N HIS A 61 21.00 1.47 -12.60
CA HIS A 61 20.16 0.74 -13.54
C HIS A 61 19.60 -0.55 -12.92
N ARG A 62 20.35 -1.23 -12.06
CA ARG A 62 19.93 -2.47 -11.41
C ARG A 62 18.75 -2.23 -10.46
N ILE A 63 18.81 -1.16 -9.68
CA ILE A 63 17.71 -0.80 -8.76
C ILE A 63 16.47 -0.43 -9.56
N LYS A 64 16.64 0.33 -10.66
CA LYS A 64 15.54 0.63 -11.56
C LYS A 64 14.91 -0.64 -12.15
N CYS A 65 15.70 -1.58 -12.65
CA CYS A 65 15.20 -2.86 -13.17
C CYS A 65 14.40 -3.63 -12.13
N VAL A 66 14.87 -3.70 -10.88
CA VAL A 66 14.15 -4.35 -9.78
C VAL A 66 12.83 -3.63 -9.47
N MET A 67 12.83 -2.31 -9.44
CA MET A 67 11.61 -1.52 -9.23
C MET A 67 10.60 -1.72 -10.36
N ASP A 68 11.05 -1.75 -11.62
CA ASP A 68 10.20 -1.96 -12.79
C ASP A 68 9.62 -3.39 -12.78
N ALA A 69 10.42 -4.40 -12.44
CA ALA A 69 9.96 -5.78 -12.31
C ALA A 69 8.96 -5.94 -11.16
N HIS A 70 9.22 -5.33 -10.00
CA HIS A 70 8.29 -5.31 -8.87
C HIS A 70 6.95 -4.65 -9.26
N GLN A 71 7.01 -3.51 -9.96
CA GLN A 71 5.81 -2.84 -10.45
C GLN A 71 5.03 -3.72 -11.44
N ALA A 72 5.72 -4.40 -12.36
CA ALA A 72 5.09 -5.33 -13.29
C ALA A 72 4.42 -6.52 -12.56
N ALA A 73 5.08 -7.07 -11.53
CA ALA A 73 4.52 -8.14 -10.72
C ALA A 73 3.24 -7.69 -10.01
N VAL A 74 3.26 -6.52 -9.36
CA VAL A 74 2.08 -5.95 -8.68
C VAL A 74 0.92 -5.73 -9.65
N MET A 75 1.19 -5.24 -10.87
CA MET A 75 0.14 -4.97 -11.87
C MET A 75 -0.49 -6.24 -12.47
N ASN A 76 0.27 -7.34 -12.53
CA ASN A 76 -0.17 -8.59 -13.13
C ASN A 76 -0.66 -9.61 -12.09
N TYR A 77 -0.45 -9.36 -10.80
CA TYR A 77 -0.87 -10.26 -9.74
C TYR A 77 -2.41 -10.27 -9.60
N ILE A 78 -3.00 -11.46 -9.68
CA ILE A 78 -4.41 -11.70 -9.41
C ILE A 78 -4.50 -12.31 -8.02
N PRO A 79 -5.08 -11.60 -7.02
CA PRO A 79 -5.20 -12.13 -5.68
C PRO A 79 -6.07 -13.38 -5.65
N GLN A 80 -5.65 -14.38 -4.90
CA GLN A 80 -6.44 -15.56 -4.61
C GLN A 80 -6.98 -15.50 -3.19
N VAL A 81 -8.10 -16.18 -2.94
CA VAL A 81 -8.66 -16.33 -1.61
C VAL A 81 -7.68 -17.13 -0.75
N TYR A 82 -7.35 -16.59 0.41
CA TYR A 82 -6.53 -17.19 1.44
C TYR A 82 -7.43 -17.78 2.53
N PRO A 83 -7.31 -19.10 2.82
CA PRO A 83 -8.20 -19.77 3.75
C PRO A 83 -7.98 -19.33 5.22
N GLY A 84 -6.82 -18.75 5.51
CA GLY A 84 -6.43 -18.34 6.86
C GLY A 84 -6.77 -16.88 7.18
N LYS A 85 -6.21 -16.43 8.30
CA LYS A 85 -6.34 -15.05 8.79
C LYS A 85 -5.28 -14.16 8.14
N ILE A 86 -5.69 -12.97 7.70
CA ILE A 86 -4.77 -11.91 7.26
C ILE A 86 -4.66 -10.86 8.36
N THR A 87 -3.44 -10.52 8.76
CA THR A 87 -3.17 -9.40 9.68
C THR A 87 -2.36 -8.34 8.96
N LEU A 88 -2.91 -7.14 8.84
CA LEU A 88 -2.26 -5.98 8.24
C LEU A 88 -1.68 -5.06 9.32
N PHE A 89 -0.38 -4.82 9.29
CA PHE A 89 0.28 -3.78 10.07
C PHE A 89 0.49 -2.56 9.18
N ARG A 90 0.07 -1.38 9.63
CA ARG A 90 0.15 -0.17 8.80
C ARG A 90 0.48 1.09 9.59
N SER A 91 0.96 2.10 8.89
CA SER A 91 1.28 3.41 9.48
C SER A 91 0.03 4.25 9.81
N SER A 92 0.12 5.09 10.83
CA SER A 92 -0.96 6.02 11.20
C SER A 92 -1.18 7.10 10.13
N GLU A 93 -0.15 7.44 9.36
CA GLU A 93 -0.25 8.27 8.15
C GLU A 93 -1.30 7.72 7.18
N PHE A 94 -1.16 6.47 6.76
CA PHE A 94 -2.14 5.88 5.85
C PHE A 94 -3.49 5.65 6.51
N ASN A 95 -3.52 5.34 7.81
CA ASN A 95 -4.79 5.18 8.54
C ASN A 95 -5.62 6.48 8.60
N ARG A 96 -5.00 7.66 8.49
CA ARG A 96 -5.71 8.95 8.40
C ARG A 96 -6.26 9.24 7.00
N MET A 97 -5.87 8.47 5.98
CA MET A 97 -6.29 8.69 4.60
C MET A 97 -7.50 7.80 4.27
N GLU A 98 -8.66 8.40 4.05
CA GLU A 98 -9.91 7.67 3.76
C GLU A 98 -9.79 6.70 2.58
N LYS A 99 -9.12 7.15 1.50
CA LYS A 99 -8.85 6.32 0.33
C LYS A 99 -8.04 5.07 0.69
N GLU A 100 -7.00 5.21 1.51
CA GLU A 100 -6.15 4.08 1.91
C GLU A 100 -6.90 3.14 2.85
N ASN A 101 -7.80 3.66 3.69
CA ASN A 101 -8.68 2.83 4.53
C ASN A 101 -9.68 2.01 3.71
N PHE A 102 -10.26 2.61 2.67
CA PHE A 102 -11.12 1.89 1.73
C PHE A 102 -10.36 0.71 1.11
N TRP A 103 -9.15 0.95 0.62
CA TRP A 103 -8.33 -0.09 0.01
C TRP A 103 -7.87 -1.15 1.02
N ALA A 104 -7.40 -0.76 2.20
CA ALA A 104 -6.95 -1.70 3.23
C ALA A 104 -8.04 -2.68 3.67
N ARG A 105 -9.29 -2.24 3.78
CA ARG A 105 -10.41 -3.10 4.16
C ARG A 105 -10.69 -4.21 3.15
N ARG A 106 -10.35 -4.04 1.87
CA ARG A 106 -10.59 -5.05 0.83
C ARG A 106 -9.77 -6.32 1.00
N TRP A 107 -8.73 -6.31 1.85
CA TRP A 107 -8.05 -7.54 2.24
C TRP A 107 -8.98 -8.56 2.92
N SER A 108 -10.07 -8.10 3.56
CA SER A 108 -11.07 -9.01 4.13
C SER A 108 -11.84 -9.81 3.09
N GLU A 109 -11.93 -9.33 1.84
CA GLU A 109 -12.56 -10.06 0.72
C GLU A 109 -11.76 -11.32 0.35
N PHE A 110 -10.46 -11.35 0.70
CA PHE A 110 -9.55 -12.45 0.38
C PHE A 110 -9.21 -13.34 1.56
N ALA A 111 -9.70 -13.05 2.78
CA ALA A 111 -9.33 -13.80 3.98
C ALA A 111 -10.54 -14.50 4.59
N THR A 112 -10.69 -15.81 4.40
CA THR A 112 -11.84 -16.53 4.99
C THR A 112 -11.65 -16.82 6.47
N GLY A 113 -10.40 -16.83 6.97
CA GLY A 113 -10.08 -17.01 8.39
C GLY A 113 -10.10 -15.72 9.21
N GLY A 114 -10.58 -14.61 8.62
CA GLY A 114 -10.68 -13.31 9.28
C GLY A 114 -9.61 -12.30 8.86
N PHE A 115 -9.85 -11.03 9.17
CA PHE A 115 -8.98 -9.92 8.82
C PHE A 115 -8.84 -8.95 9.99
N ASP A 116 -7.59 -8.71 10.40
CA ASP A 116 -7.24 -7.73 11.43
C ASP A 116 -6.29 -6.66 10.88
N CYS A 117 -6.36 -5.46 11.46
CA CYS A 117 -5.51 -4.34 11.09
C CYS A 117 -4.94 -3.65 12.34
N HIS A 118 -3.62 -3.64 12.49
CA HIS A 118 -2.90 -2.93 13.55
C HIS A 118 -2.29 -1.64 13.00
N VAL A 119 -2.54 -0.54 13.69
CA VAL A 119 -2.00 0.78 13.31
C VAL A 119 -0.82 1.12 14.21
N ILE A 120 0.32 1.41 13.60
CA ILE A 120 1.55 1.82 14.27
C ILE A 120 1.76 3.30 14.02
N GLU A 121 2.07 4.05 15.08
CA GLU A 121 2.22 5.50 14.97
C GLU A 121 3.41 5.85 14.08
N GLY A 122 3.15 6.64 13.04
CA GLY A 122 4.17 7.13 12.13
C GLY A 122 3.78 7.21 10.67
N ASN A 123 4.79 7.48 9.82
CA ASN A 123 4.68 7.38 8.38
C ASN A 123 5.19 6.03 7.84
N HIS A 124 4.93 5.76 6.56
CA HIS A 124 5.24 4.49 5.90
C HIS A 124 6.70 4.02 6.05
N LEU A 125 7.66 4.93 6.11
CA LEU A 125 9.08 4.59 6.24
C LEU A 125 9.53 4.49 7.70
N GLU A 126 8.91 5.27 8.58
CA GLU A 126 9.32 5.36 9.99
C GLU A 126 8.89 4.15 10.82
N ILE A 127 7.81 3.46 10.46
CA ILE A 127 7.38 2.25 11.18
C ILE A 127 8.40 1.10 11.12
N PHE A 128 9.30 1.14 10.13
CA PHE A 128 10.39 0.17 9.96
C PHE A 128 11.72 0.64 10.57
N ARG A 129 11.71 1.71 11.37
CA ARG A 129 12.90 2.26 12.02
C ARG A 129 12.71 2.37 13.51
N GLU A 130 13.82 2.36 14.24
CA GLU A 130 13.82 2.64 15.67
C GLU A 130 13.29 4.07 15.94
N PRO A 131 12.51 4.27 17.02
CA PRO A 131 12.08 3.26 18.01
C PRO A 131 10.82 2.47 17.60
N ARG A 132 10.16 2.83 16.49
CA ARG A 132 8.80 2.39 16.15
C ARG A 132 8.73 0.93 15.69
N ILE A 133 9.81 0.42 15.11
CA ILE A 133 9.94 -0.99 14.74
C ILE A 133 9.76 -1.93 15.95
N GLN A 134 10.02 -1.45 17.17
CA GLN A 134 9.80 -2.25 18.39
C GLN A 134 8.32 -2.55 18.60
N GLU A 135 7.44 -1.58 18.37
CA GLU A 135 6.00 -1.78 18.46
C GLU A 135 5.50 -2.73 17.37
N LEU A 136 5.99 -2.55 16.13
CA LEU A 136 5.71 -3.48 15.03
C LEU A 136 6.10 -4.92 15.40
N ALA A 137 7.31 -5.11 15.90
CA ALA A 137 7.84 -6.43 16.27
C ALA A 137 7.03 -7.06 17.41
N LYS A 138 6.65 -6.26 18.42
CA LYS A 138 5.83 -6.72 19.54
C LYS A 138 4.46 -7.23 19.06
N GLN A 139 3.76 -6.44 18.25
CA GLN A 139 2.44 -6.83 17.75
C GLN A 139 2.53 -8.04 16.81
N LEU A 140 3.55 -8.09 15.94
CA LEU A 140 3.78 -9.25 15.08
C LEU A 140 4.04 -10.53 15.90
N LYS A 141 4.83 -10.44 16.97
CA LYS A 141 5.10 -11.57 17.85
C LYS A 141 3.81 -12.10 18.49
N LEU A 142 2.95 -11.23 19.02
CA LEU A 142 1.66 -11.63 19.60
C LEU A 142 0.79 -12.39 18.58
N CYS A 143 0.67 -11.88 17.35
CA CYS A 143 -0.09 -12.56 16.32
C CYS A 143 0.49 -13.94 15.95
N LEU A 144 1.82 -14.07 15.92
CA LEU A 144 2.48 -15.35 15.65
C LEU A 144 2.25 -16.35 16.79
N ASP A 145 2.39 -15.92 18.03
CA ASP A 145 2.17 -16.75 19.22
C ASP A 145 0.72 -17.27 19.25
N GLU A 146 -0.27 -16.42 18.98
CA GLU A 146 -1.69 -16.79 18.86
C GLU A 146 -1.96 -17.81 17.74
N ALA A 147 -1.36 -17.60 16.56
CA ALA A 147 -1.53 -18.49 15.41
C ALA A 147 -0.92 -19.88 15.66
N GLN A 148 0.18 -19.94 16.41
CA GLN A 148 0.84 -21.19 16.80
C GLN A 148 0.02 -21.96 17.83
N GLN A 149 -0.56 -21.30 18.83
CA GLN A 149 -1.43 -21.94 19.83
C GLN A 149 -2.69 -22.54 19.19
N THR A 150 -3.32 -21.80 18.27
CA THR A 150 -4.53 -22.26 17.54
C THR A 150 -4.25 -23.45 16.61
N THR A 151 -2.99 -23.74 16.31
CA THR A 151 -2.61 -24.89 15.47
C THR A 151 -2.33 -26.16 16.29
N GLN A 152 -2.19 -26.03 17.62
CA GLN A 152 -1.93 -27.15 18.54
C GLN A 152 -3.20 -27.67 19.25
N SER A 153 -4.31 -26.93 19.18
CA SER A 153 -5.64 -27.34 19.65
C SER A 153 -6.46 -27.99 18.54
#